data_AF-A0A3R7X843-F1
#
_entry.id   AF-A0A3R7X843-F1
#
_cell.length_a   1.000
_cell.length_b   1.000
_cell.length_c   1.000
_cell.angle_alpha   90.00
_cell.angle_beta   90.00
_cell.angle_gamma   90.00
#
_symmetry.space_group_name_H-M   'P 1'
#
loop_
_entity.id
_entity.type
_entity.pdbx_description
1 polymer ?
#
loop_
_entity_poly.entity_id
_entity_poly.type
_entity_poly.pdbx_seq_one_letter_code
_entity_poly.pdbx_strand_id
1 'polypeptide(L)' 'MIEYPNACAFAPGHITGFFKVHNSDNPKSKGSVGCGLVINGGIESEITLMKKTTETVIFLN' A
#
# COMPACT_ATOMS: atom_id res chain seq x y z
N MET A 1 25.97 18.21 -4.74
CA MET A 1 24.75 17.80 -3.99
C MET A 1 24.75 16.28 -3.94
N ILE A 2 24.48 15.65 -2.80
CA ILE A 2 24.37 14.19 -2.73
C ILE A 2 22.93 13.85 -3.09
N GLU A 3 22.73 13.23 -4.24
CA GLU A 3 21.46 12.66 -4.64
C GLU A 3 21.27 11.35 -3.87
N TYR A 4 20.19 11.23 -3.11
CA TYR A 4 19.83 9.98 -2.48
C TYR A 4 18.93 9.17 -3.42
N PRO A 5 19.06 7.84 -3.45
CA PRO A 5 18.19 7.01 -4.28
C PRO A 5 16.73 7.23 -3.90
N ASN A 6 15.88 7.42 -4.91
CA ASN A 6 14.44 7.37 -4.78
C ASN A 6 13.90 6.05 -5.33
N ALA A 7 12.75 5.63 -4.81
CA ALA A 7 11.98 4.54 -5.37
C ALA A 7 10.49 4.88 -5.28
N CYS A 8 9.75 4.54 -6.33
CA CYS A 8 8.31 4.76 -6.41
C CYS A 8 7.58 3.44 -6.59
N ALA A 9 6.38 3.35 -6.04
CA ALA A 9 5.47 2.24 -6.25
C ALA A 9 4.04 2.76 -6.42
N PHE A 10 3.28 2.14 -7.34
CA PHE A 10 1.88 2.44 -7.55
C PHE A 10 1.00 1.28 -7.07
N ALA A 11 -0.01 1.58 -6.26
CA ALA A 11 -1.05 0.65 -5.85
C ALA A 11 -2.39 1.08 -6.49
N PRO A 12 -2.98 0.29 -7.40
CA PRO A 12 -4.25 0.65 -8.01
C PRO A 12 -5.39 0.54 -6.99
N GLY A 13 -6.42 1.36 -7.18
CA GLY A 13 -7.66 1.24 -6.43
C GLY A 13 -8.36 -0.09 -6.72
N HIS A 14 -8.89 -0.71 -5.67
CA HIS A 14 -9.66 -1.95 -5.76
C HIS A 14 -11.03 -1.77 -5.11
N ILE A 15 -12.10 -2.01 -5.87
CA ILE A 15 -13.48 -1.95 -5.40
C ILE A 15 -14.01 -3.38 -5.30
N THR A 16 -14.28 -3.85 -4.09
CA THR A 16 -14.86 -5.18 -3.85
C THR A 16 -16.34 -5.18 -4.24
N GLY A 17 -16.76 -6.14 -5.07
CA GLY A 17 -18.17 -6.32 -5.45
C GLY A 17 -18.91 -7.29 -4.52
N PHE A 18 -18.36 -8.50 -4.35
CA PHE A 18 -18.90 -9.49 -3.42
C PHE A 18 -17.76 -10.22 -2.71
N PHE A 19 -18.00 -10.63 -1.45
CA PHE A 19 -17.01 -11.30 -0.64
C PHE A 19 -17.61 -12.07 0.54
N LYS A 20 -16.83 -13.00 1.08
CA LYS A 20 -17.01 -13.60 2.40
C LYS A 20 -15.78 -13.31 3.24
N VAL A 21 -15.98 -12.83 4.46
CA VAL A 21 -14.90 -12.57 5.42
C VAL A 21 -14.39 -13.89 6.01
N HIS A 22 -13.07 -14.03 6.09
CA HIS A 22 -12.36 -15.09 6.79
C HIS A 22 -11.57 -14.47 7.94
N ASN A 23 -12.13 -14.54 9.15
CA ASN A 23 -11.47 -14.01 10.34
C ASN A 23 -10.44 -15.03 10.87
N SER A 24 -9.32 -14.52 11.39
CA SER A 24 -8.24 -15.30 11.98
C SER A 24 -7.42 -14.39 12.90
N ASP A 25 -6.93 -14.92 14.02
CA ASP A 25 -6.05 -14.18 14.92
C ASP A 25 -4.65 -14.00 14.33
N ASN A 26 -4.23 -14.89 13.42
CA ASN A 26 -2.99 -14.74 12.69
C ASN A 26 -3.20 -13.81 11.48
N PRO A 27 -2.55 -12.63 11.44
CA PRO A 27 -2.73 -11.68 10.35
C PRO A 27 -2.41 -12.23 8.96
N LYS A 28 -1.48 -13.19 8.87
CA LYS A 28 -1.09 -13.81 7.58
C LYS A 28 -2.18 -14.69 6.97
N SER A 29 -3.11 -15.19 7.79
CA SER A 29 -4.23 -16.04 7.34
C SER A 29 -5.59 -15.33 7.42
N LYS A 30 -5.65 -14.11 7.95
CA LYS A 30 -6.86 -13.29 7.96
C LYS A 30 -7.09 -12.67 6.58
N GLY A 31 -8.31 -12.71 6.07
CA GLY A 31 -8.61 -12.16 4.75
C GLY A 31 -10.07 -12.34 4.32
N SER A 32 -10.28 -12.42 3.02
CA SER A 32 -11.60 -12.66 2.41
C SER A 32 -11.46 -13.40 1.10
N VAL A 33 -12.51 -14.12 0.69
CA VAL A 33 -12.66 -14.65 -0.67
C VAL A 33 -13.75 -13.87 -1.37
N GLY A 34 -13.57 -13.51 -2.64
CA GLY A 34 -14.51 -12.63 -3.34
C GLY A 34 -14.02 -12.22 -4.73
N CYS A 35 -14.66 -11.22 -5.31
CA CYS A 35 -14.29 -10.60 -6.58
C CYS A 35 -14.50 -9.08 -6.53
N GLY A 36 -13.72 -8.35 -7.31
CA GLY A 36 -13.77 -6.90 -7.39
C GLY A 36 -13.21 -6.37 -8.70
N LEU A 37 -13.24 -5.05 -8.84
CA LEU A 37 -12.71 -4.32 -9.98
C LEU A 37 -11.43 -3.59 -9.59
N VAL A 38 -10.44 -3.64 -10.47
CA VAL A 38 -9.25 -2.80 -10.40
C VAL A 38 -9.49 -1.58 -11.28
N ILE A 39 -9.27 -0.39 -10.74
CA ILE A 39 -9.43 0.87 -11.46
C ILE A 39 -8.07 1.50 -11.77
N ASN A 40 -8.02 2.40 -12.76
CA ASN A 40 -6.81 3.11 -13.16
C ASN A 40 -6.46 4.31 -12.25
N GLY A 41 -7.31 4.64 -11.27
CA GLY A 41 -6.97 5.53 -10.16
C GLY A 41 -6.37 4.73 -9.00
N GLY A 42 -5.47 5.32 -8.24
CA GLY A 42 -4.78 4.64 -7.14
C GLY A 42 -3.88 5.57 -6.33
N ILE A 43 -2.92 4.98 -5.63
CA ILE A 43 -1.95 5.69 -4.79
C ILE A 43 -0.55 5.49 -5.38
N GLU A 44 0.20 6.59 -5.51
CA GLU A 44 1.63 6.57 -5.76
C GLU A 44 2.36 6.86 -4.45
N SER A 45 3.29 5.98 -4.09
CA SER A 45 4.13 6.10 -2.90
C SER A 45 5.58 6.29 -3.34
N GLU A 46 6.19 7.37 -2.89
CA GLU A 46 7.61 7.66 -3.11
C GLU A 46 8.39 7.53 -1.80
N ILE A 47 9.56 6.92 -1.87
CA ILE A 47 10.53 6.84 -0.78
C ILE A 47 11.86 7.40 -1.25
N THR A 48 12.43 8.30 -0.44
CA THR A 48 13.79 8.81 -0.62
C THR A 48 14.64 8.28 0.53
N LEU A 49 15.72 7.57 0.21
CA LEU A 49 16.66 7.12 1.24
C LEU A 49 17.33 8.32 1.90
N MET A 50 17.48 8.29 3.22
CA MET A 50 18.15 9.34 3.99
C MET A 50 19.29 8.73 4.77
N LYS A 51 20.39 9.47 4.96
CA LYS A 51 21.60 8.99 5.65
C LYS A 51 21.34 8.53 7.09
N LYS A 52 20.30 9.07 7.72
CA LYS A 52 19.80 8.70 9.04
C LYS A 52 18.30 9.02 9.08
N THR A 53 17.48 8.02 9.37
CA THR A 53 16.04 8.19 9.57
C THR A 53 15.80 8.28 11.07
N THR A 54 15.41 9.46 11.56
CA THR A 54 15.00 9.65 12.97
C THR A 54 13.50 9.54 13.15
N GLU A 55 12.73 9.67 12.06
CA GLU A 55 11.28 9.71 12.06
C GLU A 55 10.76 9.24 10.69
N THR A 56 9.59 8.59 10.69
CA THR A 56 8.85 8.22 9.48
C THR A 56 7.58 9.06 9.45
N VAL A 57 7.47 9.96 8.48
CA VAL A 57 6.28 10.79 8.27
C VAL A 57 5.48 10.22 7.10
N ILE A 58 4.19 9.98 7.31
CA ILE A 58 3.27 9.47 6.28
C ILE A 58 2.27 10.58 5.96
N PHE A 59 2.24 11.02 4.70
CA PHE A 59 1.23 11.94 4.19
C PHE A 59 0.18 11.13 3.44
N LEU A 60 -1.08 11.24 3.87
CA LEU A 60 -2.25 10.71 3.17
C LEU A 60 -3.05 11.91 2.67
N ASN A 61 -3.20 12.04 1.35
CA ASN A 61 -4.01 13.08 0.72
C ASN A 61 -5.51 12.84 0.93
#